data_AF-B3MAB9-F1
#
_entry.id   AF-B3MAB9-F1
#
_cell.length_a   1.000
_cell.length_b   1.000
_cell.length_c   1.000
_cell.angle_alpha   90.00
_cell.angle_beta   90.00
_cell.angle_gamma   90.00
#
_symmetry.space_group_name_H-M   'P 1'
#
loop_
_entity.id
_entity.type
_entity.pdbx_description
1 polymer ?
#
loop_
_entity_poly.entity_id
_entity_poly.type
_entity_poly.pdbx_seq_one_letter_code
_entity_poly.pdbx_strand_id
1 'polypeptide(L)'
;MSKITLIFSIFCLFAVAMAQENAREVCQRVNARCLRSARNHGPNNDISNIFNDWCRRQHRNWRNISRCELVRATCRLTLERCRSLSCDNVREALRDGPRD
;
A
#
# COMPACT_ATOMS: atom_id res chain seq x y z
N MET A 1 29.12 18.96 22.40
CA MET A 1 29.04 17.96 21.32
C MET A 1 27.81 17.07 21.44
N SER A 2 27.66 16.23 22.48
CA SER A 2 26.54 15.27 22.62
C SER A 2 25.11 15.86 22.59
N LYS A 3 24.88 17.05 23.17
CA LYS A 3 23.54 17.68 23.20
C LYS A 3 23.00 18.07 21.81
N ILE A 4 23.88 18.56 20.92
CA ILE A 4 23.49 18.97 19.56
C ILE A 4 23.16 17.74 18.71
N THR A 5 23.96 16.67 18.84
CA THR A 5 23.72 15.40 18.17
C THR A 5 22.39 14.78 18.61
N LEU A 6 22.06 14.84 19.89
CA LEU A 6 20.77 14.37 20.41
C LEU A 6 19.60 15.15 19.81
N ILE A 7 19.66 16.49 19.84
CA ILE A 7 18.61 17.34 19.26
C ILE A 7 18.43 17.03 17.76
N PHE A 8 19.53 16.92 17.00
CA PHE A 8 19.47 16.57 15.57
C PHE A 8 18.84 15.19 15.34
N SER A 9 19.22 14.19 16.15
CA SER A 9 18.66 12.83 16.04
C SER A 9 17.14 12.80 16.30
N ILE A 10 16.67 13.59 17.28
CA ILE A 10 15.24 13.75 17.59
C ILE A 10 14.52 14.39 16.40
N PHE A 11 15.07 15.46 15.82
CA PHE A 11 14.49 16.08 14.63
C PHE A 11 14.39 15.12 13.44
N CYS A 12 15.41 14.30 13.20
CA CYS A 12 15.35 13.27 12.15
C CYS A 12 14.26 12.23 12.41
N LEU A 13 14.11 11.76 13.66
CA LEU A 13 13.04 10.81 14.01
C LEU A 13 11.66 11.41 13.80
N PHE A 14 11.44 12.67 14.21
CA PHE A 14 10.20 13.38 13.93
C PHE A 14 9.98 13.48 12.42
N ALA A 15 10.96 13.94 11.64
CA ALA A 15 10.84 14.07 10.19
C ALA A 15 10.42 12.76 9.50
N VAL A 16 10.99 11.63 9.93
CA VAL A 16 10.61 10.29 9.44
C VAL A 16 9.17 9.95 9.82
N ALA A 17 8.75 10.21 11.06
CA ALA A 17 7.38 9.95 11.52
C ALA A 17 6.35 10.75 10.71
N MET A 18 6.56 12.05 10.51
CA MET A 18 5.66 12.89 9.69
C MET A 18 5.64 12.45 8.23
N ALA A 19 6.78 12.04 7.65
CA ALA A 19 6.80 11.51 6.29
C ALA A 19 5.96 10.22 6.15
N GLN A 20 6.02 9.35 7.16
CA GLN A 20 5.25 8.10 7.18
C GLN A 20 3.74 8.34 7.35
N GLU A 21 3.33 9.30 8.19
CA GLU A 21 1.92 9.68 8.33
C GLU A 21 1.36 10.23 7.02
N ASN A 22 2.10 11.13 6.36
CA ASN A 22 1.74 11.67 5.05
C ASN A 22 1.57 10.56 4.00
N ALA A 23 2.46 9.56 3.97
CA ALA A 23 2.34 8.42 3.05
C ALA A 23 1.04 7.63 3.28
N ARG A 24 0.67 7.40 4.55
CA ARG A 24 -0.55 6.69 4.92
C ARG A 24 -1.81 7.45 4.48
N GLU A 25 -1.86 8.75 4.70
CA GLU A 25 -2.98 9.60 4.25
C GLU A 25 -3.12 9.61 2.73
N VAL A 26 -2.00 9.72 2.01
CA VAL A 26 -1.97 9.66 0.54
C VAL A 26 -2.56 8.34 0.05
N CYS A 27 -2.13 7.21 0.62
CA CYS A 27 -2.64 5.90 0.24
C CYS A 27 -4.13 5.71 0.54
N GLN A 28 -4.62 6.22 1.68
CA GLN A 28 -6.05 6.24 1.99
C GLN A 28 -6.84 7.07 0.97
N ARG A 29 -6.36 8.27 0.63
CA ARG A 29 -7.01 9.18 -0.33
C ARG A 29 -7.09 8.56 -1.73
N VAL A 30 -6.00 7.95 -2.19
CA VAL A 30 -5.94 7.26 -3.50
C VAL A 30 -6.91 6.09 -3.53
N ASN A 31 -6.93 5.25 -2.48
CA ASN A 31 -7.88 4.14 -2.39
C ASN A 31 -9.33 4.63 -2.39
N ALA A 32 -9.66 5.67 -1.62
CA ALA A 32 -11.00 6.25 -1.59
C ALA A 32 -11.43 6.79 -2.96
N ARG A 33 -10.51 7.42 -3.70
CA ARG A 33 -10.77 7.88 -5.08
C ARG A 33 -11.02 6.70 -6.03
N CYS A 34 -10.24 5.62 -5.90
CA CYS A 34 -10.47 4.40 -6.66
C CYS A 34 -11.85 3.81 -6.39
N LEU A 35 -12.21 3.64 -5.11
CA LEU A 35 -13.50 3.06 -4.72
C LEU A 35 -14.67 3.87 -5.26
N ARG A 36 -14.59 5.21 -5.27
CA ARG A 36 -15.61 6.07 -5.90
C ARG A 36 -15.73 5.82 -7.41
N SER A 37 -14.61 5.68 -8.12
CA SER A 37 -14.60 5.40 -9.56
C SER A 37 -15.10 3.99 -9.90
N ALA A 38 -14.76 3.00 -9.07
CA ALA A 38 -15.14 1.59 -9.24
C ALA A 38 -16.66 1.36 -9.15
N ARG A 39 -17.41 2.25 -8.49
CA ARG A 39 -18.88 2.20 -8.50
C ARG A 39 -19.47 2.25 -9.91
N ASN A 40 -18.81 2.95 -10.84
CA ASN A 40 -19.29 3.11 -12.21
C ASN A 40 -18.62 2.16 -13.22
N HIS A 41 -17.41 1.68 -12.91
CA HIS A 41 -16.59 0.90 -13.85
C HIS A 41 -16.38 -0.56 -13.41
N GLY A 42 -16.98 -0.96 -12.30
CA GLY A 42 -16.80 -2.27 -11.70
C GLY A 42 -15.52 -2.41 -10.86
N PRO A 43 -15.40 -3.51 -10.10
CA PRO A 43 -14.31 -3.74 -9.15
C PRO A 43 -13.02 -4.22 -9.80
N ASN A 44 -13.04 -4.66 -11.05
CA ASN A 44 -11.89 -5.25 -11.73
C ASN A 44 -11.53 -4.45 -13.00
N ASN A 45 -10.29 -4.59 -13.44
CA ASN A 45 -9.77 -4.10 -14.72
C ASN A 45 -8.70 -5.06 -15.25
N ASP A 46 -8.24 -4.84 -16.48
CA ASP A 46 -7.23 -5.69 -17.12
C ASP A 46 -5.97 -5.86 -16.27
N ILE A 47 -5.51 -4.79 -15.64
CA ILE A 47 -4.34 -4.81 -14.76
C ILE A 47 -4.56 -5.76 -13.58
N SER A 48 -5.68 -5.64 -12.86
CA SER A 48 -5.99 -6.54 -11.75
C SER A 48 -6.21 -7.98 -12.20
N ASN A 49 -6.79 -8.19 -13.39
CA ASN A 49 -7.02 -9.52 -13.95
C ASN A 49 -5.68 -10.20 -14.27
N ILE A 50 -4.80 -9.53 -15.01
CA ILE A 50 -3.46 -10.00 -15.36
C ILE A 50 -2.65 -10.30 -14.08
N PHE A 51 -2.71 -9.41 -13.08
CA PHE A 51 -2.01 -9.63 -11.82
C PHE A 51 -2.53 -10.87 -11.09
N ASN A 52 -3.86 -11.05 -11.01
CA ASN A 52 -4.47 -12.23 -10.42
C ASN A 52 -4.10 -13.51 -11.18
N ASP A 53 -4.09 -13.48 -12.51
CA ASP A 53 -3.64 -14.61 -13.34
C ASP A 53 -2.20 -15.00 -13.05
N TRP A 54 -1.31 -14.01 -12.99
CA TRP A 54 0.10 -14.23 -12.66
C TRP A 54 0.28 -14.83 -11.26
N CYS A 55 -0.46 -14.34 -10.26
CA CYS A 55 -0.38 -14.86 -8.91
C CYS A 55 -1.02 -16.24 -8.73
N ARG A 56 -2.10 -16.56 -9.46
CA ARG A 56 -2.70 -17.90 -9.45
C ARG A 56 -1.73 -18.98 -9.94
N ARG A 57 -0.85 -18.65 -10.90
CA ARG A 57 0.17 -19.58 -11.41
C ARG A 57 1.22 -19.93 -10.36
N GLN A 58 1.52 -19.02 -9.43
CA GLN A 58 2.51 -19.21 -8.37
C GLN A 58 1.90 -19.73 -7.06
N HIS A 59 0.67 -19.30 -6.76
CA HIS A 59 -0.04 -19.64 -5.53
C HIS A 59 -1.43 -20.19 -5.87
N ARG A 60 -1.59 -21.50 -5.75
CA ARG A 60 -2.87 -22.19 -6.07
C ARG A 60 -4.06 -21.68 -5.26
N ASN A 61 -3.83 -21.13 -4.06
CA ASN A 61 -4.84 -20.55 -3.17
C ASN A 61 -4.91 -19.01 -3.25
N TRP A 62 -4.54 -18.42 -4.39
CA TRP A 62 -4.61 -16.98 -4.58
C TRP A 62 -6.07 -16.49 -4.53
N ARG A 63 -6.36 -15.55 -3.63
CA ARG A 63 -7.64 -14.82 -3.60
C ARG A 63 -7.57 -13.69 -4.61
N ASN A 64 -8.54 -13.63 -5.52
CA ASN A 64 -8.63 -12.52 -6.46
C ASN A 64 -8.77 -11.19 -5.72
N ILE A 65 -7.94 -10.25 -6.10
CA ILE A 65 -7.99 -8.88 -5.61
C ILE A 65 -8.60 -7.97 -6.67
N SER A 66 -9.40 -7.02 -6.21
CA SER A 66 -9.98 -5.96 -7.02
C SER A 66 -8.92 -4.96 -7.48
N ARG A 67 -9.27 -4.13 -8.46
CA ARG A 67 -8.43 -3.01 -8.91
C ARG A 67 -8.07 -2.06 -7.77
N CYS A 68 -8.98 -1.82 -6.82
CA CYS A 68 -8.71 -0.88 -5.71
C CYS A 68 -7.90 -1.54 -4.60
N GLU A 69 -8.06 -2.83 -4.34
CA GLU A 69 -7.14 -3.58 -3.49
C GLU A 69 -5.72 -3.56 -4.06
N LEU A 70 -5.55 -3.79 -5.37
CA LEU A 70 -4.25 -3.71 -6.02
C LEU A 70 -3.65 -2.29 -5.92
N VAL A 71 -4.42 -1.24 -6.22
CA VAL A 71 -3.96 0.16 -6.06
C VAL A 71 -3.55 0.47 -4.62
N ARG A 72 -4.35 0.05 -3.63
CA ARG A 72 -4.05 0.24 -2.21
C ARG A 72 -2.76 -0.48 -1.82
N ALA A 73 -2.61 -1.74 -2.21
CA ALA A 73 -1.41 -2.52 -1.92
C ALA A 73 -0.17 -1.90 -2.57
N THR A 74 -0.25 -1.50 -3.84
CA THR A 74 0.83 -0.80 -4.54
C THR A 74 1.26 0.46 -3.81
N CYS A 75 0.31 1.32 -3.41
CA CYS A 75 0.64 2.55 -2.71
C CYS A 75 1.38 2.26 -1.39
N ARG A 76 0.87 1.32 -0.60
CA ARG A 76 1.51 0.92 0.68
C ARG A 76 2.91 0.35 0.47
N LEU A 77 3.07 -0.50 -0.53
CA LEU A 77 4.37 -1.12 -0.82
C LEU A 77 5.39 -0.08 -1.30
N THR A 78 4.97 0.90 -2.09
CA THR A 78 5.86 1.94 -2.62
C THR A 78 6.16 3.04 -1.60
N LEU A 79 5.15 3.54 -0.88
CA LEU A 79 5.29 4.73 -0.03
C LEU A 79 5.44 4.43 1.46
N GLU A 80 4.82 3.36 1.97
CA GLU A 80 4.86 3.04 3.41
C GLU A 80 5.94 2.01 3.74
N ARG A 81 6.13 0.98 2.88
CA ARG A 81 6.98 -0.19 3.19
C ARG A 81 8.26 -0.29 2.37
N CYS A 82 8.37 0.45 1.27
CA CYS A 82 9.49 0.38 0.32
C CYS A 82 9.83 -1.06 -0.12
N ARG A 83 8.81 -1.85 -0.50
CA ARG A 83 8.92 -3.24 -0.93
C ARG A 83 8.46 -3.43 -2.37
N SER A 84 8.92 -4.51 -3.00
CA SER A 84 8.52 -4.86 -4.37
C SER A 84 7.07 -5.34 -4.47
N LEU A 85 6.48 -5.16 -5.65
CA LEU A 85 5.16 -5.68 -6.01
C LEU A 85 5.22 -7.18 -6.34
N SER A 86 5.24 -8.02 -5.31
CA SER A 86 5.08 -9.48 -5.43
C SER A 86 3.71 -9.93 -4.91
N CYS A 87 3.28 -11.15 -5.27
CA CYS A 87 2.04 -11.74 -4.76
C CYS A 87 2.00 -11.75 -3.23
N ASP A 88 3.08 -12.19 -2.59
CA ASP A 88 3.17 -12.28 -1.13
C ASP A 88 3.16 -10.90 -0.47
N ASN A 89 3.91 -9.94 -1.02
CA ASN A 89 3.93 -8.58 -0.50
C ASN A 89 2.56 -7.90 -0.63
N VAL A 90 1.84 -8.12 -1.74
CA VAL A 90 0.49 -7.60 -1.94
C VAL A 90 -0.50 -8.25 -0.98
N ARG A 91 -0.44 -9.58 -0.82
CA ARG A 91 -1.26 -10.32 0.14
C ARG A 91 -1.06 -9.74 1.54
N GLU A 92 0.19 -9.56 1.95
CA GLU A 92 0.54 -9.02 3.26
C GLU A 92 0.10 -7.56 3.44
N ALA A 93 0.32 -6.71 2.43
CA ALA A 93 -0.12 -5.31 2.47
C ALA A 93 -1.64 -5.13 2.60
N LEU A 94 -2.41 -6.14 2.21
CA LEU A 94 -3.87 -6.16 2.32
C LEU A 94 -4.39 -6.78 3.62
N ARG A 95 -3.61 -7.61 4.33
CA ARG A 95 -4.00 -8.17 5.64
C ARG A 95 -4.11 -7.10 6.71
N ASP A 96 -3.26 -6.07 6.65
CA ASP A 96 -3.31 -4.90 7.53
C ASP A 96 -4.42 -3.93 7.11
N GLY A 97 -5.67 -4.39 7.08
CA GLY A 97 -6.85 -3.53 6.99
C GLY A 97 -6.83 -2.44 8.07
N PRO A 98 -7.65 -1.38 7.95
CA PRO A 98 -7.76 -0.40 9.03
C PRO A 98 -8.10 -1.19 10.30
N ARG A 99 -7.25 -1.12 11.33
CA ARG A 99 -7.70 -1.43 12.68
C ARG A 99 -8.57 -0.24 13.03
N ASP A 100 -9.89 -0.45 12.94
CA ASP A 100 -10.88 0.46 13.50
C ASP A 100 -10.64 0.57 15.01
#